data_AF-A0A662SXT8-F1
#
_entry.id   AF-A0A662SXT8-F1
#
_cell.length_a   1.000
_cell.length_b   1.000
_cell.length_c   1.000
_cell.angle_alpha   90.00
_cell.angle_beta   90.00
_cell.angle_gamma   90.00
#
_symmetry.space_group_name_H-M   'P 1'
#
loop_
_entity.id
_entity.type
_entity.pdbx_description
1 polymer ?
#
loop_
_entity_poly.entity_id
_entity_poly.type
_entity_poly.pdbx_seq_one_letter_code
_entity_poly.pdbx_strand_id
1 'polypeptide(L)'
;MAERIYERLMKASRREFYEGVSIDPTVAPLLEKAERDKVETAWHRYLAQQPQCGFGLLGVCCRNCNMGPCRIDPFGYGPSRGVCGATADTIVARNLMRALAAGAAAHSDHARDIATVFKGIPEGWAKGYKIKDEEKLKTVARSLGIQVEGRGINEIALDVAKILEMEFGKPGEEPLKLVEALAPEKRKQ
;
A
#
# COMPACT_ATOMS: atom_id res chain seq x y z
N MET A 1 -45.10 -20.02 17.00
CA MET A 1 -45.33 -18.63 16.55
C MET A 1 -44.91 -18.53 15.10
N ALA A 2 -45.82 -18.17 14.19
CA ALA A 2 -45.47 -17.94 12.80
C ALA A 2 -44.65 -16.64 12.70
N GLU A 3 -43.41 -16.74 12.22
CA GLU A 3 -42.56 -15.60 11.88
C GLU A 3 -43.31 -14.68 10.88
N ARG A 4 -43.29 -13.36 11.13
CA ARG A 4 -44.06 -12.40 10.32
C ARG A 4 -43.48 -12.35 8.89
N ILE A 5 -44.32 -12.21 7.87
CA ILE A 5 -43.91 -12.15 6.45
C ILE A 5 -42.77 -11.13 6.23
N TYR A 6 -42.84 -9.98 6.92
CA TYR A 6 -41.81 -8.94 6.88
C TYR A 6 -40.42 -9.43 7.36
N GLU A 7 -40.37 -10.18 8.46
CA GLU A 7 -39.11 -10.69 9.04
C GLU A 7 -38.44 -11.70 8.08
N ARG A 8 -39.24 -12.54 7.43
CA ARG A 8 -38.76 -13.48 6.40
C ARG A 8 -38.18 -12.77 5.19
N LEU A 9 -38.86 -11.73 4.69
CA LEU A 9 -38.37 -10.93 3.57
C LEU A 9 -37.05 -10.23 3.90
N MET A 10 -36.94 -9.64 5.09
CA MET A 10 -35.71 -8.97 5.53
C MET A 10 -34.56 -9.96 5.79
N LYS A 11 -34.86 -11.19 6.20
CA LYS A 11 -33.85 -12.25 6.36
C LYS A 11 -33.37 -12.77 5.01
N ALA A 12 -34.28 -12.95 4.05
CA ALA A 12 -33.95 -13.37 2.68
C ALA A 12 -33.11 -12.31 1.96
N SER A 13 -33.48 -11.03 2.05
CA SER A 13 -32.72 -9.94 1.43
C SER A 13 -31.32 -9.76 2.04
N ARG A 14 -31.18 -9.96 3.36
CA ARG A 14 -29.87 -9.99 4.02
C ARG A 14 -29.00 -11.15 3.55
N ARG A 15 -29.59 -12.35 3.46
CA ARG A 15 -28.87 -13.53 2.98
C ARG A 15 -28.45 -13.37 1.51
N GLU A 16 -29.33 -12.86 0.67
CA GLU A 16 -29.02 -12.53 -0.73
C GLU A 16 -27.90 -11.49 -0.83
N PHE A 17 -27.91 -10.46 0.02
CA PHE A 17 -26.79 -9.53 0.13
C PHE A 17 -25.49 -10.24 0.53
N TYR A 18 -25.51 -11.10 1.56
CA TYR A 18 -24.32 -11.81 2.03
C TYR A 18 -23.75 -12.80 1.01
N GLU A 19 -24.61 -13.52 0.30
CA GLU A 19 -24.22 -14.40 -0.81
C GLU A 19 -23.75 -13.57 -2.02
N GLY A 20 -24.26 -12.34 -2.19
CA GLY A 20 -23.87 -11.43 -3.27
C GLY A 20 -22.57 -10.66 -3.03
N VAL A 21 -22.12 -10.51 -1.78
CA VAL A 21 -20.89 -9.73 -1.49
C VAL A 21 -19.59 -10.51 -1.60
N SER A 22 -19.66 -11.85 -1.69
CA SER A 22 -18.49 -12.71 -1.82
C SER A 22 -18.82 -14.01 -2.53
N ILE A 23 -17.95 -14.41 -3.47
CA ILE A 23 -18.01 -15.72 -4.12
C ILE A 23 -17.44 -16.85 -3.25
N ASP A 24 -16.66 -16.51 -2.21
CA ASP A 24 -16.17 -17.49 -1.25
C ASP A 24 -17.33 -17.96 -0.36
N PRO A 25 -17.69 -19.26 -0.39
CA PRO A 25 -18.84 -19.79 0.33
C PRO A 25 -18.70 -19.72 1.85
N THR A 26 -17.49 -19.49 2.38
CA THR A 26 -17.25 -19.36 3.81
C THR A 26 -17.62 -17.97 4.35
N VAL A 27 -17.72 -16.97 3.49
CA VAL A 27 -17.94 -15.58 3.91
C VAL A 27 -19.38 -15.34 4.35
N ALA A 28 -20.37 -15.81 3.60
CA ALA A 28 -21.78 -15.56 3.94
C ALA A 28 -22.16 -16.11 5.33
N PRO A 29 -21.82 -17.37 5.70
CA PRO A 29 -22.06 -17.88 7.06
C PRO A 29 -21.38 -17.06 8.17
N LEU A 30 -20.19 -16.51 7.89
CA LEU A 30 -19.45 -15.68 8.84
C LEU A 30 -20.07 -14.28 8.98
N LEU A 31 -20.60 -13.71 7.90
CA LEU A 31 -21.34 -12.44 7.96
C LEU A 31 -22.64 -12.59 8.75
N GLU A 32 -23.38 -13.68 8.53
CA GLU A 32 -24.57 -13.99 9.34
C GLU A 32 -24.22 -14.18 10.82
N LYS A 33 -23.09 -14.85 11.12
CA LYS A 33 -22.61 -14.99 12.49
C LYS A 33 -22.25 -13.63 13.09
N ALA A 34 -21.53 -12.79 12.35
CA ALA A 34 -21.16 -11.45 12.79
C ALA A 34 -22.40 -10.62 13.15
N GLU A 35 -23.47 -10.69 12.35
CA GLU A 35 -24.73 -10.00 12.66
C GLU A 35 -25.39 -10.56 13.93
N ARG A 36 -25.47 -11.88 14.08
CA ARG A 36 -26.01 -12.53 15.30
C ARG A 36 -25.25 -12.11 16.56
N ASP A 37 -23.93 -11.99 16.44
CA ASP A 37 -23.04 -11.61 17.54
C ASP A 37 -22.93 -10.08 17.70
N LYS A 38 -23.62 -9.30 16.87
CA LYS A 38 -23.59 -7.83 16.85
C LYS A 38 -22.18 -7.26 16.63
N VAL A 39 -21.39 -7.91 15.79
CA VAL A 39 -20.05 -7.50 15.38
C VAL A 39 -20.10 -6.84 14.01
N GLU A 40 -19.75 -5.56 13.94
CA GLU A 40 -19.70 -4.85 12.67
C GLU A 40 -18.48 -5.22 11.82
N THR A 41 -18.74 -5.69 10.60
CA THR A 41 -17.71 -5.98 9.58
C THR A 41 -17.50 -4.80 8.61
N ALA A 42 -16.55 -4.94 7.68
CA ALA A 42 -16.28 -3.91 6.68
C ALA A 42 -17.50 -3.60 5.79
N TRP A 43 -18.33 -4.60 5.45
CA TRP A 43 -19.55 -4.41 4.66
C TRP A 43 -20.60 -3.56 5.37
N HIS A 44 -20.79 -3.78 6.68
CA HIS A 44 -21.70 -2.97 7.49
C HIS A 44 -21.27 -1.50 7.50
N ARG A 45 -19.97 -1.23 7.70
CA ARG A 45 -19.43 0.13 7.65
C ARG A 45 -19.49 0.74 6.26
N TYR A 46 -19.29 -0.05 5.20
CA TYR A 46 -19.44 0.42 3.82
C TYR A 46 -20.86 0.88 3.54
N LEU A 47 -21.87 0.08 3.93
CA LEU A 47 -23.29 0.45 3.78
C LEU A 47 -23.63 1.72 4.56
N ALA A 48 -23.12 1.85 5.80
CA ALA A 48 -23.33 3.05 6.62
C ALA A 48 -22.69 4.32 6.03
N GLN A 49 -21.68 4.18 5.16
CA GLN A 49 -21.03 5.29 4.46
C GLN A 49 -21.74 5.68 3.15
N GLN A 50 -22.77 4.95 2.72
CA GLN A 50 -23.50 5.26 1.50
C GLN A 50 -24.61 6.31 1.73
N PRO A 51 -24.82 7.24 0.78
CA PRO A 51 -24.00 7.50 -0.40
C PRO A 51 -22.68 8.22 -0.03
N GLN A 52 -21.54 7.67 -0.48
CA GLN A 52 -20.26 8.31 -0.28
C GLN A 52 -20.16 9.64 -1.06
N CYS A 53 -19.34 10.58 -0.57
CA CYS A 53 -19.20 11.91 -1.15
C CYS A 53 -18.67 11.89 -2.60
N GLY A 54 -19.47 12.39 -3.56
CA GLY A 54 -19.13 12.43 -4.98
C GLY A 54 -17.85 13.21 -5.32
N PHE A 55 -17.61 14.37 -4.68
CA PHE A 55 -16.37 15.14 -4.90
C PHE A 55 -15.12 14.36 -4.46
N GLY A 56 -15.24 13.55 -3.39
CA GLY A 56 -14.17 12.69 -2.91
C GLY A 56 -13.92 11.53 -3.85
N LEU A 57 -14.98 10.85 -4.29
CA LEU A 57 -14.91 9.73 -5.25
C LEU A 57 -14.30 10.14 -6.60
N LEU A 58 -14.64 11.35 -7.08
CA LEU A 58 -14.06 11.90 -8.31
C LEU A 58 -12.68 12.55 -8.11
N GLY A 59 -12.18 12.64 -6.86
CA GLY A 59 -10.86 13.19 -6.55
C GLY A 59 -10.73 14.71 -6.66
N VAL A 60 -11.84 15.45 -6.80
CA VAL A 60 -11.90 16.91 -7.07
C VAL A 60 -12.05 17.77 -5.80
N CYS A 61 -11.78 17.19 -4.63
CA CYS A 61 -11.78 17.87 -3.33
C CYS A 61 -10.35 17.99 -2.79
N CYS A 62 -9.90 19.20 -2.45
CA CYS A 62 -8.54 19.47 -1.95
C CYS A 62 -8.56 19.98 -0.50
N ARG A 63 -7.63 19.46 0.32
CA ARG A 63 -7.47 19.80 1.75
C ARG A 63 -6.01 20.09 2.13
N ASN A 64 -5.20 20.56 1.19
CA ASN A 64 -3.75 20.67 1.39
C ASN A 64 -3.31 21.95 2.11
N CYS A 65 -4.22 22.87 2.43
CA CYS A 65 -3.94 24.11 3.15
C CYS A 65 -5.20 24.61 3.90
N ASN A 66 -5.03 25.62 4.76
CA ASN A 66 -6.08 26.17 5.62
C ASN A 66 -7.05 27.13 4.90
N MET A 67 -6.84 27.45 3.62
CA MET A 67 -7.83 28.18 2.82
C MET A 67 -8.95 27.28 2.29
N GLY A 68 -8.73 25.95 2.29
CA GLY A 68 -9.72 24.96 1.91
C GLY A 68 -10.65 24.59 3.08
N PRO A 69 -11.43 23.49 2.95
CA PRO A 69 -11.47 22.57 1.81
C PRO A 69 -12.03 23.22 0.54
N CYS A 70 -11.40 22.97 -0.61
CA CYS A 70 -11.90 23.40 -1.92
C CYS A 70 -12.57 22.22 -2.64
N ARG A 71 -13.71 22.45 -3.28
CA ARG A 71 -14.42 21.47 -4.13
C ARG A 71 -14.56 22.05 -5.53
N ILE A 72 -14.15 21.30 -6.54
CA ILE A 72 -14.35 21.67 -7.95
C ILE A 72 -15.61 20.96 -8.45
N ASP A 73 -16.54 21.73 -8.99
CA ASP A 73 -17.74 21.19 -9.62
C ASP A 73 -17.38 20.65 -11.01
N PRO A 74 -17.51 19.33 -11.27
CA PRO A 74 -17.14 18.75 -12.56
C PRO A 74 -18.18 18.99 -13.66
N PHE A 75 -19.37 19.52 -13.31
CA PHE A 75 -20.48 19.74 -14.23
C PHE A 75 -20.60 21.19 -14.71
N GLY A 76 -19.80 22.10 -14.15
CA GLY A 76 -19.75 23.51 -14.53
C GLY A 76 -20.81 24.40 -13.86
N TYR A 77 -21.58 23.88 -12.90
CA TYR A 77 -22.58 24.67 -12.17
C TYR A 77 -21.98 25.44 -10.98
N GLY A 78 -20.83 24.98 -10.49
CA GLY A 78 -20.17 25.51 -9.30
C GLY A 78 -18.76 26.02 -9.56
N PRO A 79 -17.94 26.16 -8.50
CA PRO A 79 -16.57 26.65 -8.61
C PRO A 79 -15.71 25.76 -9.52
N SER A 80 -15.02 26.37 -10.48
CA SER A 80 -14.09 25.70 -11.38
C SER A 80 -12.63 25.70 -10.89
N ARG A 81 -12.35 26.43 -9.80
CA ARG A 81 -11.02 26.57 -9.19
C ARG A 81 -11.10 26.60 -7.66
N GLY A 82 -10.05 26.14 -7.01
CA GLY A 82 -9.85 26.36 -5.58
C GLY A 82 -9.40 27.80 -5.28
N VAL A 83 -9.33 28.18 -4.00
CA VAL A 83 -8.94 29.53 -3.56
C VAL A 83 -7.58 29.96 -4.13
N CYS A 84 -6.63 29.02 -4.25
CA CYS A 84 -5.31 29.29 -4.82
C CYS A 84 -5.27 29.29 -6.37
N GLY A 85 -6.41 29.13 -7.05
CA GLY A 85 -6.51 29.04 -8.51
C GLY A 85 -6.31 27.65 -9.11
N ALA A 86 -6.06 26.61 -8.31
CA ALA A 86 -5.88 25.25 -8.81
C ALA A 86 -7.18 24.69 -9.43
N THR A 87 -7.07 24.09 -10.61
CA THR A 87 -8.16 23.41 -11.34
C THR A 87 -8.37 21.97 -10.87
N ALA A 88 -9.40 21.29 -11.40
CA ALA A 88 -9.65 19.87 -11.18
C ALA A 88 -8.39 19.02 -11.46
N ASP A 89 -7.74 19.21 -12.61
CA ASP A 89 -6.56 18.43 -13.02
C ASP A 89 -5.43 18.48 -11.98
N THR A 90 -5.12 19.68 -11.50
CA THR A 90 -4.06 19.89 -10.49
C THR A 90 -4.45 19.25 -9.15
N ILE A 91 -5.73 19.26 -8.80
CA ILE A 91 -6.21 18.68 -7.54
C ILE A 91 -6.19 17.14 -7.62
N VAL A 92 -6.72 16.56 -8.69
CA VAL A 92 -6.73 15.11 -8.93
C VAL A 92 -5.31 14.56 -8.98
N ALA A 93 -4.41 15.18 -9.75
CA ALA A 93 -3.02 14.75 -9.86
C ALA A 93 -2.29 14.76 -8.50
N ARG A 94 -2.47 15.81 -7.69
CA ARG A 94 -1.84 15.88 -6.35
C ARG A 94 -2.44 14.88 -5.36
N ASN A 95 -3.75 14.65 -5.42
CA ASN A 95 -4.42 13.66 -4.59
C ASN A 95 -3.91 12.25 -4.93
N LEU A 96 -3.80 11.92 -6.21
CA LEU A 96 -3.20 10.66 -6.68
C LEU A 96 -1.73 10.54 -6.26
N MET A 97 -0.93 11.59 -6.44
CA MET A 97 0.48 11.58 -6.05
C MET A 97 0.67 11.30 -4.55
N ARG A 98 -0.18 11.85 -3.67
CA ARG A 98 -0.13 11.54 -2.24
C ARG A 98 -0.49 10.09 -1.93
N ALA A 99 -1.46 9.51 -2.65
CA ALA A 99 -1.80 8.09 -2.50
C ALA A 99 -0.63 7.18 -2.93
N LEU A 100 0.01 7.49 -4.07
CA LEU A 100 1.20 6.79 -4.54
C LEU A 100 2.37 6.92 -3.55
N ALA A 101 2.61 8.14 -3.04
CA ALA A 101 3.66 8.38 -2.05
C ALA A 101 3.41 7.60 -0.75
N ALA A 102 2.18 7.53 -0.26
CA ALA A 102 1.84 6.74 0.93
C ALA A 102 2.07 5.24 0.72
N GLY A 103 1.66 4.68 -0.43
CA GLY A 103 1.92 3.29 -0.77
C GLY A 103 3.41 2.97 -0.91
N ALA A 104 4.16 3.85 -1.60
CA ALA A 104 5.60 3.71 -1.73
C ALA A 104 6.33 3.81 -0.37
N ALA A 105 5.87 4.71 0.51
CA ALA A 105 6.41 4.84 1.87
C ALA A 105 6.20 3.55 2.68
N ALA A 106 5.01 2.93 2.63
CA ALA A 106 4.74 1.67 3.32
C ALA A 106 5.67 0.53 2.86
N HIS A 107 5.89 0.38 1.55
CA HIS A 107 6.83 -0.61 1.03
C HIS A 107 8.29 -0.28 1.35
N SER A 108 8.65 1.01 1.34
CA SER A 108 10.00 1.48 1.70
C SER A 108 10.31 1.19 3.16
N ASP A 109 9.38 1.45 4.08
CA ASP A 109 9.60 1.21 5.51
C ASP A 109 9.67 -0.28 5.84
N HIS A 110 8.82 -1.11 5.22
CA HIS A 110 8.95 -2.55 5.30
C HIS A 110 10.33 -3.02 4.79
N ALA A 111 10.80 -2.51 3.64
CA ALA A 111 12.12 -2.85 3.13
C ALA A 111 13.24 -2.41 4.06
N ARG A 112 13.09 -1.25 4.73
CA ARG A 112 14.04 -0.74 5.72
C ARG A 112 14.14 -1.66 6.93
N ASP A 113 13.01 -2.11 7.49
CA ASP A 113 13.00 -3.06 8.60
C ASP A 113 13.77 -4.34 8.25
N ILE A 114 13.51 -4.89 7.06
CA ILE A 114 14.20 -6.09 6.58
C ILE A 114 15.70 -5.83 6.38
N ALA A 115 16.08 -4.68 5.79
CA ALA A 115 17.48 -4.32 5.60
C ALA A 115 18.22 -4.16 6.94
N THR A 116 17.58 -3.54 7.95
CA THR A 116 18.12 -3.40 9.30
C THR A 116 18.35 -4.76 9.95
N VAL A 117 17.35 -5.66 9.94
CA VAL A 117 17.53 -7.02 10.48
C VAL A 117 18.59 -7.80 9.71
N PHE A 118 18.60 -7.69 8.37
CA PHE A 118 19.60 -8.35 7.52
C PHE A 118 21.03 -7.92 7.86
N LYS A 119 21.26 -6.61 8.04
CA LYS A 119 22.55 -6.06 8.50
C LYS A 119 22.93 -6.56 9.90
N GLY A 120 21.93 -6.76 10.77
CA GLY A 120 22.14 -7.26 12.12
C GLY A 120 22.64 -8.69 12.23
N ILE A 121 22.48 -9.50 11.18
CA ILE A 121 22.98 -10.88 11.14
C ILE A 121 24.52 -10.90 11.16
N PRO A 122 25.24 -10.28 10.19
CA PRO A 122 26.70 -10.24 10.21
C PRO A 122 27.26 -9.38 11.36
N GLU A 123 26.52 -8.40 11.88
CA GLU A 123 26.91 -7.62 13.07
C GLU A 123 26.71 -8.38 14.40
N GLY A 124 25.96 -9.49 14.39
CA GLY A 124 25.83 -10.40 15.54
C GLY A 124 24.76 -10.03 16.56
N TRP A 125 23.97 -8.97 16.35
CA TRP A 125 22.84 -8.64 17.24
C TRP A 125 21.54 -9.36 16.86
N ALA A 126 21.33 -9.71 15.59
CA ALA A 126 20.15 -10.43 15.12
C ALA A 126 20.27 -11.96 15.28
N LYS A 127 20.59 -12.43 16.49
CA LYS A 127 20.98 -13.84 16.78
C LYS A 127 19.92 -14.90 16.43
N GLY A 128 18.65 -14.53 16.35
CA GLY A 128 17.56 -15.44 15.95
C GLY A 128 17.46 -15.67 14.44
N TYR A 129 18.22 -14.92 13.64
CA TYR A 129 18.17 -14.95 12.18
C TYR A 129 19.48 -15.49 11.61
N LYS A 130 19.39 -16.06 10.41
CA LYS A 130 20.54 -16.52 9.63
C LYS A 130 20.29 -16.30 8.14
N ILE A 131 21.37 -16.14 7.39
CA ILE A 131 21.32 -16.15 5.93
C ILE A 131 21.06 -17.60 5.51
N LYS A 132 19.82 -17.90 5.09
CA LYS A 132 19.44 -19.24 4.66
C LYS A 132 19.81 -19.54 3.20
N ASP A 133 19.78 -18.51 2.36
CA ASP A 133 20.01 -18.62 0.92
C ASP A 133 21.26 -17.83 0.52
N GLU A 134 22.40 -18.50 0.67
CA GLU A 134 23.72 -17.93 0.38
C GLU A 134 23.94 -17.70 -1.12
N GLU A 135 23.39 -18.55 -1.98
CA GLU A 135 23.53 -18.42 -3.43
C GLU A 135 22.74 -17.23 -3.97
N LYS A 136 21.55 -16.97 -3.42
CA LYS A 136 20.81 -15.74 -3.72
C LYS A 136 21.58 -14.50 -3.24
N LEU A 137 22.18 -14.53 -2.04
CA LEU A 137 23.01 -13.43 -1.55
C LEU A 137 24.17 -13.15 -2.51
N LYS A 138 24.93 -14.17 -2.91
CA LYS A 138 26.05 -14.02 -3.87
C LYS A 138 25.59 -13.49 -5.22
N THR A 139 24.42 -13.94 -5.69
CA THR A 139 23.86 -13.46 -6.97
C THR A 139 23.50 -11.99 -6.91
N VAL A 140 22.81 -11.54 -5.87
CA VAL A 140 22.48 -10.12 -5.67
C VAL A 140 23.75 -9.28 -5.50
N ALA A 141 24.72 -9.77 -4.72
CA ALA A 141 25.99 -9.10 -4.52
C ALA A 141 26.73 -8.88 -5.85
N ARG A 142 26.82 -9.90 -6.70
CA ARG A 142 27.43 -9.78 -8.04
C ARG A 142 26.71 -8.75 -8.91
N SER A 143 25.37 -8.75 -8.92
CA SER A 143 24.60 -7.74 -9.65
C SER A 143 24.87 -6.31 -9.16
N LEU A 144 25.18 -6.14 -7.87
CA LEU A 144 25.55 -4.86 -7.27
C LEU A 144 27.04 -4.51 -7.45
N GLY A 145 27.81 -5.32 -8.19
CA GLY A 145 29.24 -5.11 -8.41
C GLY A 145 30.13 -5.49 -7.23
N ILE A 146 29.62 -6.26 -6.26
CA ILE A 146 30.39 -6.74 -5.11
C ILE A 146 31.12 -8.03 -5.49
N GLN A 147 32.44 -8.08 -5.26
CA GLN A 147 33.25 -9.30 -5.41
C GLN A 147 32.81 -10.34 -4.36
N VAL A 148 32.70 -11.61 -4.76
CA VAL A 148 32.18 -12.70 -3.89
C VAL A 148 33.17 -13.86 -3.70
N GLU A 149 34.12 -14.01 -4.62
CA GLU A 149 35.09 -15.11 -4.64
C GLU A 149 36.06 -15.02 -3.46
N GLY A 150 36.20 -16.12 -2.70
CA GLY A 150 37.11 -16.20 -1.55
C GLY A 150 36.65 -15.43 -0.31
N ARG A 151 35.44 -14.85 -0.31
CA ARG A 151 34.91 -14.05 0.81
C ARG A 151 33.95 -14.82 1.70
N GLY A 152 33.89 -14.42 2.97
CA GLY A 152 32.91 -14.94 3.91
C GLY A 152 31.49 -14.42 3.63
N ILE A 153 30.48 -15.25 3.89
CA ILE A 153 29.05 -14.89 3.71
C ILE A 153 28.66 -13.63 4.49
N ASN A 154 29.15 -13.49 5.73
CA ASN A 154 28.87 -12.31 6.55
C ASN A 154 29.52 -11.03 6.00
N GLU A 155 30.69 -11.14 5.36
CA GLU A 155 31.36 -9.99 4.74
C GLU A 155 30.59 -9.52 3.51
N ILE A 156 30.17 -10.46 2.65
CA ILE A 156 29.34 -10.17 1.48
C ILE A 156 28.01 -9.55 1.93
N ALA A 157 27.37 -10.10 2.96
CA ALA A 157 26.12 -9.59 3.50
C ALA A 157 26.25 -8.16 4.03
N LEU A 158 27.35 -7.85 4.73
CA LEU A 158 27.59 -6.51 5.25
C LEU A 158 27.76 -5.48 4.13
N ASP A 159 28.43 -5.82 3.04
CA ASP A 159 28.57 -4.91 1.89
C ASP A 159 27.25 -4.71 1.15
N VAL A 160 26.47 -5.78 0.94
CA VAL A 160 25.12 -5.67 0.39
C VAL A 160 24.26 -4.77 1.29
N ALA A 161 24.30 -4.98 2.61
CA ALA A 161 23.54 -4.19 3.57
C ALA A 161 23.86 -2.69 3.50
N LYS A 162 25.15 -2.32 3.40
CA LYS A 162 25.57 -0.91 3.25
C LYS A 162 24.99 -0.26 1.98
N ILE A 163 24.96 -0.99 0.86
CA ILE A 163 24.35 -0.49 -0.37
C ILE A 163 22.84 -0.30 -0.16
N LEU A 164 22.16 -1.29 0.41
CA LEU A 164 20.72 -1.22 0.67
C LEU A 164 20.34 -0.08 1.61
N GLU A 165 21.14 0.20 2.65
CA GLU A 165 20.91 1.34 3.55
C GLU A 165 20.96 2.69 2.79
N MET A 166 21.91 2.82 1.86
CA MET A 166 22.06 4.04 1.06
C MET A 166 20.94 4.24 0.03
N GLU A 167 20.25 3.19 -0.39
CA GLU A 167 19.09 3.31 -1.30
C GLU A 167 17.95 4.15 -0.69
N PHE A 168 17.92 4.31 0.64
CA PHE A 168 16.91 5.11 1.33
C PHE A 168 17.26 6.59 1.51
N GLY A 169 18.51 6.99 1.26
CA GLY A 169 18.98 8.32 1.68
C GLY A 169 20.30 8.78 1.08
N LYS A 170 20.68 8.27 -0.09
CA LYS A 170 21.87 8.75 -0.80
C LYS A 170 21.77 10.27 -1.08
N PRO A 171 22.89 11.01 -0.97
CA PRO A 171 22.88 12.46 -1.10
C PRO A 171 22.93 12.95 -2.56
N GLY A 172 23.42 12.12 -3.49
CA GLY A 172 23.56 12.46 -4.90
C GLY A 172 22.32 12.14 -5.73
N GLU A 173 22.36 12.54 -7.00
CA GLU A 173 21.27 12.36 -7.97
C GLU A 173 21.39 11.06 -8.78
N GLU A 174 22.38 10.21 -8.48
CA GLU A 174 22.58 8.96 -9.20
C GLU A 174 21.35 8.04 -9.06
N PRO A 175 21.02 7.22 -10.07
CA PRO A 175 19.94 6.25 -9.98
C PRO A 175 20.10 5.27 -8.81
N LEU A 176 18.99 4.65 -8.40
CA LEU A 176 19.01 3.62 -7.36
C LEU A 176 19.86 2.43 -7.82
N LYS A 177 20.78 1.97 -6.98
CA LYS A 177 21.70 0.87 -7.29
C LYS A 177 20.95 -0.40 -7.63
N LEU A 178 19.80 -0.66 -7.01
CA LEU A 178 18.98 -1.81 -7.33
C LEU A 178 18.36 -1.71 -8.74
N VAL A 179 18.02 -0.52 -9.21
CA VAL A 179 17.52 -0.31 -10.57
C VAL A 179 18.64 -0.55 -11.58
N GLU A 180 19.82 0.03 -11.34
CA GLU A 180 21.00 -0.16 -12.17
C GLU A 180 21.46 -1.62 -12.22
N ALA A 181 21.34 -2.35 -11.12
CA ALA A 181 21.79 -3.74 -11.03
C ALA A 181 20.83 -4.75 -11.66
N LEU A 182 19.51 -4.52 -11.57
CA LEU A 182 18.50 -5.56 -11.81
C LEU A 182 17.55 -5.26 -12.96
N ALA A 183 17.39 -4.00 -13.38
CA ALA A 183 16.54 -3.69 -14.51
C ALA A 183 17.21 -4.09 -15.84
N PRO A 184 16.42 -4.49 -16.86
CA PRO A 184 16.94 -4.66 -18.22
C PRO A 184 17.42 -3.32 -18.80
N GLU A 185 18.45 -3.32 -19.64
CA GLU A 185 19.02 -2.10 -20.24
C GLU A 185 17.99 -1.21 -20.95
N LYS A 186 17.04 -1.82 -21.68
CA LYS A 186 15.96 -1.09 -22.36
C LYS A 186 15.02 -0.32 -21.42
N ARG A 187 15.02 -0.61 -20.11
CA ARG A 187 14.22 0.10 -19.10
C ARG A 187 14.99 1.22 -18.40
N LYS A 188 16.33 1.25 -18.55
CA LYS A 188 17.21 2.28 -17.98
C LYS A 188 17.41 3.46 -18.94
N GLN A 189 17.35 3.19 -20.24
CA GLN A 189 17.30 4.18 -21.32
C GLN A 189 15.97 4.93 -21.31
#